data_AF-A0A952C298-F1
#
_entry.id   AF-A0A952C298-F1
#
_cell.length_a   1.000
_cell.length_b   1.000
_cell.length_c   1.000
_cell.angle_alpha   90.00
_cell.angle_beta   90.00
_cell.angle_gamma   90.00
#
_symmetry.space_group_name_H-M   'P 1'
#
loop_
_entity.id
_entity.type
_entity.pdbx_description
1 polymer ?
#
loop_
_entity_poly.entity_id
_entity_poly.type
_entity_poly.pdbx_seq_one_letter_code
_entity_poly.pdbx_strand_id
1 'polypeptide(L)'
;MLDFQAVRDKRLTMEELVRDLTIDDLRQHTNEMVDTMLGLIAEATDADVVFEPEDAQADDPYATTSDAVNMPWTLGHVIVHTTASAEESAFLAAELARGVEHHGRSRYEVPWETVTTIEQCRQRLEESRRMRLASLELWPAAPHYENRYAPRAGATPINCVVRFVNGLRHDAGHLEQIAAIVKQARAARVAV
;
A
#
# COMPACT_ATOMS: atom_id res chain seq x y z
N MET A 1 1.98 14.52 -0.60
CA MET A 1 2.39 13.12 -0.81
C MET A 1 3.80 13.13 -1.36
N LEU A 2 4.63 12.13 -1.07
CA LEU A 2 5.99 12.05 -1.64
C LEU A 2 5.95 11.96 -3.18
N ASP A 3 6.91 12.58 -3.87
CA ASP A 3 7.04 12.53 -5.33
C ASP A 3 7.63 11.17 -5.78
N PHE A 4 6.83 10.11 -5.69
CA PHE A 4 7.19 8.79 -6.20
C PHE A 4 7.37 8.77 -7.72
N GLN A 5 6.79 9.74 -8.43
CA GLN A 5 6.95 9.89 -9.87
C GLN A 5 8.40 10.27 -10.20
N ALA A 6 9.06 11.11 -9.41
CA ALA A 6 10.50 11.39 -9.58
C ALA A 6 11.36 10.14 -9.50
N VAL A 7 11.02 9.19 -8.62
CA VAL A 7 11.74 7.91 -8.52
C VAL A 7 11.44 7.02 -9.73
N ARG A 8 10.19 6.97 -10.17
CA ARG A 8 9.78 6.22 -11.37
C ARG A 8 10.49 6.75 -12.63
N ASP A 9 10.60 8.07 -12.76
CA ASP A 9 11.27 8.77 -13.86
C ASP A 9 12.80 8.77 -13.72
N LYS A 10 13.34 8.16 -12.66
CA LYS A 10 14.79 8.12 -12.35
C LYS A 10 15.43 9.52 -12.19
N ARG A 11 14.61 10.52 -11.84
CA ARG A 11 15.08 11.87 -11.46
C ARG A 11 15.67 11.88 -10.05
N LEU A 12 15.18 11.00 -9.18
CA LEU A 12 15.68 10.78 -7.82
C LEU A 12 15.80 9.28 -7.55
N THR A 13 16.74 8.91 -6.69
CA THR A 13 16.75 7.61 -6.02
C THR A 13 15.77 7.61 -4.85
N MET A 14 15.36 6.42 -4.40
CA MET A 14 14.54 6.31 -3.18
C MET A 14 15.29 6.83 -1.95
N GLU A 15 16.61 6.63 -1.87
CA GLU A 15 17.43 7.15 -0.76
C GLU A 15 17.46 8.69 -0.74
N GLU A 16 17.52 9.34 -1.91
CA GLU A 16 17.44 10.79 -2.02
C GLU A 16 16.06 11.32 -1.63
N LEU A 17 14.99 10.66 -2.06
CA LEU A 17 13.62 11.07 -1.74
C LEU A 17 13.36 11.05 -0.22
N VAL A 18 13.97 10.13 0.52
CA VAL A 18 13.68 9.93 1.95
C VAL A 18 14.75 10.48 2.90
N ARG A 19 15.83 11.06 2.36
CA ARG A 19 17.05 11.41 3.13
C ARG A 19 16.78 12.20 4.39
N ASP A 20 15.91 13.20 4.29
CA ASP A 20 15.65 14.18 5.34
C ASP A 20 14.33 13.92 6.08
N LEU A 21 13.68 12.76 5.83
CA LEU A 21 12.42 12.42 6.49
C LEU A 21 12.65 11.99 7.94
N THR A 22 11.85 12.58 8.82
CA THR A 22 11.72 12.21 10.22
C THR A 22 10.59 11.21 10.43
N ILE A 23 10.48 10.63 11.64
CA ILE A 23 9.35 9.78 12.00
C ILE A 23 8.02 10.55 11.89
N ASP A 24 8.00 11.83 12.22
CA ASP A 24 6.80 12.67 12.10
C ASP A 24 6.38 12.86 10.64
N ASP A 25 7.34 12.99 9.72
CA ASP A 25 7.04 13.02 8.28
C ASP A 25 6.46 11.68 7.80
N LEU A 26 6.97 10.55 8.31
CA LEU A 26 6.40 9.22 8.02
C LEU A 26 4.96 9.09 8.54
N ARG A 27 4.67 9.62 9.73
CA ARG A 27 3.30 9.68 10.28
C ARG A 27 2.41 10.55 9.39
N GLN A 28 2.88 11.73 9.00
CA GLN A 28 2.13 12.66 8.14
C GLN A 28 1.81 12.03 6.79
N HIS A 29 2.81 11.43 6.12
CA HIS A 29 2.60 10.78 4.82
C HIS A 29 1.71 9.54 4.92
N THR A 30 1.75 8.80 6.03
CA THR A 30 0.81 7.72 6.29
C THR A 30 -0.62 8.23 6.36
N ASN A 31 -0.85 9.30 7.13
CA ASN A 31 -2.18 9.90 7.24
C ASN A 31 -2.67 10.43 5.89
N GLU A 32 -1.84 11.21 5.20
CA GLU A 32 -2.17 11.77 3.90
C GLU A 32 -2.52 10.68 2.86
N MET A 33 -1.77 9.57 2.84
CA MET A 33 -2.03 8.46 1.94
C MET A 33 -3.38 7.78 2.22
N VAL A 34 -3.67 7.49 3.49
CA VAL A 34 -4.95 6.86 3.86
C VAL A 34 -6.12 7.82 3.64
N ASP A 35 -5.97 9.11 3.98
CA ASP A 35 -6.97 10.15 3.71
C ASP A 35 -7.27 10.26 2.20
N THR A 36 -6.23 10.15 1.37
CA THR A 36 -6.39 10.14 -0.09
C THR A 36 -7.22 8.94 -0.54
N MET A 37 -6.90 7.73 -0.07
CA MET A 37 -7.66 6.52 -0.42
C MET A 37 -9.11 6.59 0.07
N LEU A 38 -9.35 7.09 1.29
CA LEU A 38 -10.69 7.32 1.83
C LEU A 38 -11.47 8.34 1.00
N GLY A 39 -10.81 9.41 0.54
CA GLY A 39 -11.38 10.41 -0.35
C GLY A 39 -11.82 9.83 -1.69
N LEU A 40 -11.00 8.94 -2.28
CA LEU A 40 -11.34 8.26 -3.54
C LEU A 40 -12.60 7.38 -3.43
N ILE A 41 -12.86 6.80 -2.26
CA ILE A 41 -14.02 5.91 -2.02
C ILE A 41 -15.16 6.60 -1.24
N ALA A 42 -15.12 7.93 -1.09
CA ALA A 42 -16.05 8.64 -0.21
C ALA A 42 -17.52 8.45 -0.62
N GLU A 43 -17.80 8.54 -1.93
CA GLU A 43 -19.14 8.38 -2.51
C GLU A 43 -19.45 6.93 -2.93
N ALA A 44 -18.57 5.97 -2.62
CA ALA A 44 -18.78 4.59 -3.02
C ALA A 44 -19.87 3.91 -2.19
N THR A 45 -20.53 2.91 -2.78
CA THR A 45 -21.53 2.05 -2.11
C THR A 45 -21.10 0.59 -2.16
N ASP A 46 -21.80 -0.29 -1.44
CA ASP A 46 -21.52 -1.74 -1.43
C ASP A 46 -21.50 -2.33 -2.84
N ALA A 47 -22.37 -1.85 -3.74
CA ALA A 47 -22.38 -2.28 -5.14
C ALA A 47 -21.08 -1.94 -5.89
N ASP A 48 -20.38 -0.85 -5.54
CA ASP A 48 -19.09 -0.50 -6.14
C ASP A 48 -17.96 -1.40 -5.63
N VAL A 49 -18.08 -1.93 -4.41
CA VAL A 49 -17.05 -2.75 -3.78
C VAL A 49 -16.87 -4.07 -4.52
N VAL A 50 -17.98 -4.65 -4.97
CA VAL A 50 -18.03 -5.94 -5.68
C VAL A 50 -18.13 -5.77 -7.20
N PHE A 51 -18.16 -4.53 -7.71
CA PHE A 51 -18.18 -4.28 -9.15
C PHE A 51 -16.90 -4.81 -9.80
N GLU A 52 -17.06 -5.64 -10.83
CA GLU A 52 -15.96 -6.11 -11.67
C GLU A 52 -15.66 -5.05 -12.74
N PRO A 53 -14.52 -4.35 -12.66
CA PRO A 53 -14.16 -3.34 -13.63
C PRO A 53 -13.68 -3.97 -14.94
N GLU A 54 -13.81 -3.22 -16.04
CA GLU A 54 -13.09 -3.54 -17.26
C GLU A 54 -11.61 -3.17 -17.08
N ASP A 55 -10.73 -4.18 -17.14
CA ASP A 55 -9.28 -4.01 -17.14
C ASP A 55 -8.63 -4.98 -18.15
N ALA A 56 -8.35 -4.48 -19.35
CA ALA A 56 -7.70 -5.25 -20.41
C ALA A 56 -6.21 -5.53 -20.12
N GLN A 57 -5.65 -4.99 -19.04
CA GLN A 57 -4.27 -5.19 -18.61
C GLN A 57 -4.19 -5.96 -17.29
N ALA A 58 -5.30 -6.55 -16.82
CA ALA A 58 -5.31 -7.41 -15.65
C ALA A 58 -4.32 -8.58 -15.85
N ASP A 59 -3.27 -8.60 -15.04
CA ASP A 59 -2.22 -9.61 -15.00
C ASP A 59 -1.66 -9.70 -13.57
N ASP A 60 -2.19 -10.66 -12.81
CA ASP A 60 -1.70 -11.06 -11.49
C ASP A 60 -0.98 -12.41 -11.59
N PRO A 61 0.34 -12.41 -11.84
CA PRO A 61 1.12 -13.64 -11.93
C PRO A 61 1.25 -14.38 -10.59
N TYR A 62 0.77 -13.78 -9.48
CA TYR A 62 0.79 -14.35 -8.14
C TYR A 62 -0.59 -14.87 -7.69
N ALA A 63 -1.59 -14.85 -8.58
CA ALA A 63 -2.92 -15.36 -8.29
C ALA A 63 -2.89 -16.84 -7.84
N THR A 64 -3.75 -17.17 -6.87
CA THR A 64 -3.80 -18.54 -6.28
C THR A 64 -4.36 -19.57 -7.27
N THR A 65 -5.15 -19.13 -8.26
CA THR A 65 -5.74 -19.97 -9.30
C THR A 65 -5.43 -19.41 -10.68
N SER A 66 -5.38 -20.28 -11.69
CA SER A 66 -5.13 -19.88 -13.09
C SER A 66 -6.19 -18.90 -13.61
N ASP A 67 -7.43 -19.06 -13.16
CA ASP A 67 -8.57 -18.28 -13.65
C ASP A 67 -8.55 -16.85 -13.09
N ALA A 68 -7.87 -16.64 -11.96
CA ALA A 68 -7.72 -15.33 -11.33
C ALA A 68 -6.55 -14.50 -11.90
N VAL A 69 -5.65 -15.09 -12.70
CA VAL A 69 -4.46 -14.39 -13.23
C VAL A 69 -4.85 -13.17 -14.07
N ASN A 70 -5.85 -13.28 -14.93
CA ASN A 70 -6.31 -12.17 -15.76
C ASN A 70 -7.63 -11.56 -15.24
N MET A 71 -7.96 -11.82 -13.97
CA MET A 71 -9.19 -11.31 -13.37
C MET A 71 -8.99 -9.85 -12.96
N PRO A 72 -9.87 -8.93 -13.39
CA PRO A 72 -9.84 -7.56 -12.90
C PRO A 72 -10.09 -7.52 -11.39
N TRP A 73 -9.29 -6.73 -10.68
CA TRP A 73 -9.45 -6.57 -9.24
C TRP A 73 -10.63 -5.65 -8.92
N THR A 74 -11.52 -6.11 -8.05
CA THR A 74 -12.59 -5.28 -7.49
C THR A 74 -12.02 -4.24 -6.53
N LEU A 75 -12.83 -3.25 -6.14
CA LEU A 75 -12.40 -2.27 -5.14
C LEU A 75 -12.04 -2.96 -3.80
N GLY A 76 -12.82 -3.95 -3.37
CA GLY A 76 -12.52 -4.74 -2.17
C GLY A 76 -11.13 -5.40 -2.25
N HIS A 77 -10.79 -5.98 -3.41
CA HIS A 77 -9.49 -6.61 -3.64
C HIS A 77 -8.34 -5.61 -3.55
N VAL A 78 -8.41 -4.48 -4.27
CA VAL A 78 -7.34 -3.47 -4.24
C VAL A 78 -7.11 -2.94 -2.82
N ILE A 79 -8.18 -2.73 -2.04
CA ILE A 79 -8.07 -2.22 -0.66
C ILE A 79 -7.36 -3.22 0.27
N VAL A 80 -7.72 -4.52 0.24
CA VAL A 80 -7.01 -5.51 1.08
C VAL A 80 -5.56 -5.70 0.66
N HIS A 81 -5.28 -5.63 -0.64
CA HIS A 81 -3.94 -5.81 -1.19
C HIS A 81 -2.98 -4.69 -0.81
N THR A 82 -3.41 -3.44 -1.01
CA THR A 82 -2.62 -2.24 -0.68
C THR A 82 -2.32 -2.19 0.82
N THR A 83 -3.35 -2.37 1.65
CA THR A 83 -3.20 -2.35 3.11
C THR A 83 -2.29 -3.46 3.64
N ALA A 84 -2.42 -4.69 3.14
CA ALA A 84 -1.53 -5.80 3.51
C ALA A 84 -0.07 -5.55 3.13
N SER A 85 0.18 -4.96 1.96
CA SER A 85 1.54 -4.61 1.50
C SER A 85 2.15 -3.47 2.32
N ALA A 86 1.36 -2.44 2.63
CA ALA A 86 1.81 -1.31 3.43
C ALA A 86 2.07 -1.69 4.89
N GLU A 87 1.25 -2.55 5.48
CA GLU A 87 1.46 -3.06 6.83
C GLU A 87 2.72 -3.90 6.92
N GLU A 88 2.90 -4.89 6.03
CA GLU A 88 4.12 -5.69 5.99
C GLU A 88 5.37 -4.81 5.90
N SER A 89 5.32 -3.79 5.05
CA SER A 89 6.39 -2.82 4.90
C SER A 89 6.68 -2.08 6.21
N ALA A 90 5.64 -1.63 6.92
CA ALA A 90 5.75 -0.90 8.17
C ALA A 90 6.30 -1.77 9.33
N PHE A 91 5.80 -3.01 9.48
CA PHE A 91 6.29 -3.93 10.50
C PHE A 91 7.76 -4.31 10.29
N LEU A 92 8.14 -4.66 9.06
CA LEU A 92 9.54 -5.00 8.75
C LEU A 92 10.46 -3.78 8.87
N ALA A 93 9.96 -2.57 8.62
CA ALA A 93 10.71 -1.35 8.89
C ALA A 93 10.96 -1.14 10.39
N ALA A 94 9.97 -1.41 11.24
CA ALA A 94 10.13 -1.33 12.70
C ALA A 94 11.13 -2.37 13.24
N GLU A 95 11.15 -3.58 12.69
CA GLU A 95 12.17 -4.58 13.01
C GLU A 95 13.57 -4.10 12.63
N LEU A 96 13.74 -3.60 11.40
CA LEU A 96 15.02 -3.05 10.95
C LEU A 96 15.49 -1.89 11.83
N ALA A 97 14.58 -0.96 12.18
CA ALA A 97 14.87 0.20 13.02
C ALA A 97 15.35 -0.20 14.42
N ARG A 98 14.96 -1.39 14.90
CA ARG A 98 15.39 -1.98 16.18
C ARG A 98 16.63 -2.86 16.08
N GLY A 99 17.24 -2.96 14.89
CA GLY A 99 18.46 -3.75 14.66
C GLY A 99 18.22 -5.24 14.40
N VAL A 100 16.98 -5.66 14.12
CA VAL A 100 16.70 -7.05 13.74
C VAL A 100 17.10 -7.26 12.28
N GLU A 101 17.83 -8.34 12.00
CA GLU A 101 18.21 -8.71 10.63
C GLU A 101 16.96 -9.08 9.80
N HIS A 102 16.94 -8.66 8.53
CA HIS A 102 15.84 -9.00 7.64
C HIS A 102 15.76 -10.51 7.38
N HIS A 103 14.61 -11.11 7.66
CA HIS A 103 14.38 -12.55 7.57
C HIS A 103 13.39 -12.97 6.48
N GLY A 104 12.72 -12.03 5.80
CA GLY A 104 11.82 -12.33 4.68
C GLY A 104 10.47 -11.64 4.76
N ARG A 105 9.43 -12.34 4.32
CA ARG A 105 8.03 -11.87 4.24
C ARG A 105 7.36 -11.94 5.61
N SER A 106 6.47 -10.99 5.88
CA SER A 106 5.61 -10.94 7.07
C SER A 106 4.23 -10.40 6.70
N ARG A 107 3.65 -10.94 5.62
CA ARG A 107 2.32 -10.53 5.12
C ARG A 107 1.25 -11.50 5.56
N TYR A 108 0.16 -10.92 6.02
CA TYR A 108 -1.15 -11.53 6.04
C TYR A 108 -2.10 -10.62 5.25
N GLU A 109 -2.89 -11.21 4.36
CA GLU A 109 -3.84 -10.50 3.53
C GLU A 109 -5.23 -11.08 3.80
N VAL A 110 -6.20 -10.19 4.02
CA VAL A 110 -7.60 -10.60 4.22
C VAL A 110 -8.12 -11.17 2.89
N PRO A 111 -8.78 -12.35 2.86
CA PRO A 111 -9.37 -12.88 1.63
C PRO A 111 -10.35 -11.88 1.03
N TRP A 112 -10.04 -11.37 -0.16
CA TRP A 112 -10.76 -10.24 -0.76
C TRP A 112 -12.24 -10.56 -1.01
N GLU A 113 -12.57 -11.84 -1.23
CA GLU A 113 -13.93 -12.33 -1.46
C GLU A 113 -14.85 -12.07 -0.26
N THR A 114 -14.26 -11.86 0.93
CA THR A 114 -15.00 -11.56 2.17
C THR A 114 -15.30 -10.06 2.35
N VAL A 115 -14.73 -9.20 1.51
CA VAL A 115 -14.91 -7.74 1.54
C VAL A 115 -15.93 -7.34 0.49
N THR A 116 -17.17 -7.13 0.93
CA THR A 116 -18.33 -6.90 0.06
C THR A 116 -19.05 -5.58 0.33
N THR A 117 -18.64 -4.84 1.36
CA THR A 117 -19.28 -3.58 1.77
C THR A 117 -18.29 -2.42 1.82
N ILE A 118 -18.77 -1.21 1.57
CA ILE A 118 -17.93 0.00 1.63
C ILE A 118 -17.44 0.26 3.07
N GLU A 119 -18.23 -0.13 4.05
CA GLU A 119 -17.86 -0.02 5.45
C GLU A 119 -16.65 -0.90 5.79
N GLN A 120 -16.59 -2.15 5.27
CA GLN A 120 -15.40 -2.98 5.43
C GLN A 120 -14.16 -2.35 4.80
N CYS A 121 -14.26 -1.74 3.62
CA CYS A 121 -13.14 -1.03 2.99
C CYS A 121 -12.64 0.13 3.85
N ARG A 122 -13.56 0.95 4.39
CA ARG A 122 -13.21 2.09 5.26
C ARG A 122 -12.56 1.61 6.56
N GLN A 123 -13.12 0.60 7.20
CA GLN A 123 -12.55 0.00 8.40
C GLN A 123 -11.17 -0.59 8.13
N ARG A 124 -10.97 -1.25 6.99
CA ARG A 124 -9.68 -1.84 6.61
C ARG A 124 -8.61 -0.76 6.44
N LEU A 125 -8.94 0.36 5.80
CA LEU A 125 -8.05 1.51 5.63
C LEU A 125 -7.68 2.15 6.98
N GLU A 126 -8.66 2.37 7.86
CA GLU A 126 -8.41 2.96 9.18
C GLU A 126 -7.66 2.01 10.13
N GLU A 127 -7.93 0.70 10.06
CA GLU A 127 -7.13 -0.28 10.78
C GLU A 127 -5.69 -0.28 10.28
N SER A 128 -5.48 -0.22 8.96
CA SER A 128 -4.15 -0.11 8.37
C SER A 128 -3.41 1.14 8.84
N ARG A 129 -4.10 2.29 8.85
CA ARG A 129 -3.57 3.55 9.40
C ARG A 129 -3.10 3.35 10.84
N ARG A 130 -3.98 2.83 11.71
CA ARG A 130 -3.68 2.57 13.12
C ARG A 130 -2.45 1.68 13.28
N MET A 131 -2.36 0.57 12.53
CA MET A 131 -1.26 -0.39 12.61
C MET A 131 0.06 0.23 12.15
N ARG A 132 0.06 0.96 11.03
CA ARG A 132 1.24 1.63 10.48
C ARG A 132 1.76 2.71 11.42
N LEU A 133 0.87 3.54 11.98
CA LEU A 133 1.25 4.54 12.98
C LEU A 133 1.79 3.89 14.25
N ALA A 134 1.14 2.85 14.77
CA ALA A 134 1.63 2.11 15.94
C ALA A 134 3.01 1.47 15.70
N SER A 135 3.29 1.02 14.47
CA SER A 135 4.61 0.48 14.13
C SER A 135 5.73 1.51 14.25
N LEU A 136 5.45 2.79 14.00
CA LEU A 136 6.42 3.87 14.14
C LEU A 136 6.73 4.17 15.61
N GLU A 137 5.78 3.94 16.52
CA GLU A 137 6.00 4.06 17.98
C GLU A 137 6.96 2.99 18.52
N LEU A 138 7.22 1.91 17.77
CA LEU A 138 8.19 0.88 18.14
C LEU A 138 9.63 1.26 17.79
N TRP A 139 9.84 2.33 17.00
CA TRP A 139 11.17 2.76 16.59
C TRP A 139 11.89 3.37 17.79
N PRO A 140 13.16 3.01 18.04
CA PRO A 140 13.92 3.64 19.11
C PRO A 140 14.19 5.12 18.77
N ALA A 141 14.47 5.93 19.79
CA ALA A 141 14.82 7.35 19.57
C ALA A 141 16.02 7.54 18.64
N ALA A 142 16.93 6.54 18.60
CA ALA A 142 17.99 6.44 17.61
C ALA A 142 17.83 5.11 16.82
N PRO A 143 17.10 5.13 15.69
CA PRO A 143 16.96 3.97 14.81
C PRO A 143 18.29 3.46 14.27
N HIS A 144 18.39 2.15 14.09
CA HIS A 144 19.54 1.48 13.45
C HIS A 144 19.54 1.70 11.93
N TYR A 145 19.86 2.91 11.48
CA TYR A 145 19.85 3.27 10.04
C TYR A 145 20.89 2.53 9.20
N GLU A 146 21.94 2.01 9.83
CA GLU A 146 22.98 1.16 9.27
C GLU A 146 22.51 -0.28 9.01
N ASN A 147 21.46 -0.73 9.70
CA ASN A 147 20.87 -2.04 9.47
C ASN A 147 20.16 -2.05 8.12
N ARG A 148 20.82 -2.64 7.12
CA ARG A 148 20.42 -2.61 5.72
C ARG A 148 20.41 -4.00 5.13
N TYR A 149 19.52 -4.22 4.16
CA TYR A 149 19.46 -5.46 3.41
C TYR A 149 19.14 -5.23 1.94
N ALA A 150 19.56 -6.14 1.07
CA ALA A 150 19.21 -6.11 -0.35
C ALA A 150 17.91 -6.92 -0.59
N PRO A 151 16.83 -6.30 -1.11
CA PRO A 151 15.55 -6.99 -1.30
C PRO A 151 15.58 -8.05 -2.41
N ARG A 152 16.58 -7.98 -3.30
CA ARG A 152 16.89 -9.00 -4.31
C ARG A 152 18.37 -8.94 -4.65
N ALA A 153 18.89 -10.01 -5.27
CA ALA A 153 20.28 -10.04 -5.74
C ALA A 153 20.59 -8.82 -6.64
N GLY A 154 21.67 -8.11 -6.32
CA GLY A 154 22.13 -6.93 -7.06
C GLY A 154 21.35 -5.63 -6.83
N ALA A 155 20.35 -5.59 -5.94
CA ALA A 155 19.68 -4.35 -5.57
C ALA A 155 20.47 -3.56 -4.53
N THR A 156 20.36 -2.22 -4.58
CA THR A 156 20.90 -1.33 -3.54
C THR A 156 20.32 -1.70 -2.17
N PRO A 157 21.15 -1.89 -1.12
CA PRO A 157 20.67 -2.18 0.22
C PRO A 157 19.84 -1.03 0.79
N ILE A 158 18.69 -1.36 1.37
CA ILE A 158 17.75 -0.40 1.94
C ILE A 158 17.71 -0.48 3.47
N ASN A 159 17.47 0.65 4.14
CA ASN A 159 17.29 0.73 5.59
C ASN A 159 15.80 0.77 5.98
N CYS A 160 15.51 0.96 7.28
CA CYS A 160 14.16 1.05 7.81
C CYS A 160 13.29 2.16 7.16
N VAL A 161 13.86 3.35 6.90
CA VAL A 161 13.11 4.47 6.30
C VAL A 161 12.66 4.13 4.88
N VAL A 162 13.60 3.68 4.04
CA VAL A 162 13.28 3.24 2.68
C VAL A 162 12.30 2.05 2.70
N ARG A 163 12.47 1.12 3.65
CA ARG A 163 11.56 -0.02 3.81
C ARG A 163 10.14 0.42 4.09
N PHE A 164 9.92 1.40 4.99
CA PHE A 164 8.60 1.94 5.32
C PHE A 164 8.00 2.70 4.13
N VAL A 165 8.79 3.57 3.50
CA VAL A 165 8.33 4.40 2.37
C VAL A 165 7.98 3.55 1.14
N ASN A 166 8.57 2.36 0.97
CA ASN A 166 8.16 1.44 -0.08
C ASN A 166 6.70 0.98 0.06
N GLY A 167 6.14 0.89 1.27
CA GLY A 167 4.71 0.64 1.49
C GLY A 167 3.85 1.80 0.98
N LEU A 168 4.23 3.04 1.29
CA LEU A 168 3.58 4.24 0.75
C LEU A 168 3.68 4.31 -0.79
N ARG A 169 4.84 3.96 -1.36
CA ARG A 169 5.02 3.89 -2.80
C ARG A 169 4.11 2.84 -3.43
N HIS A 170 3.94 1.70 -2.77
CA HIS A 170 3.04 0.64 -3.23
C HIS A 170 1.60 1.14 -3.27
N ASP A 171 1.12 1.75 -2.18
CA ASP A 171 -0.21 2.39 -2.13
C ASP A 171 -0.39 3.40 -3.28
N ALA A 172 0.61 4.27 -3.48
CA ALA A 172 0.58 5.29 -4.54
C ALA A 172 0.41 4.69 -5.95
N GLY A 173 0.99 3.51 -6.19
CA GLY A 173 0.86 2.78 -7.45
C GLY A 173 -0.56 2.29 -7.74
N HIS A 174 -1.42 2.21 -6.72
CA HIS A 174 -2.81 1.74 -6.85
C HIS A 174 -3.86 2.87 -6.79
N LEU A 175 -3.47 4.13 -6.54
CA LEU A 175 -4.45 5.23 -6.44
C LEU A 175 -5.22 5.44 -7.76
N GLU A 176 -4.54 5.36 -8.90
CA GLU A 176 -5.18 5.46 -10.21
C GLU A 176 -6.14 4.28 -10.46
N GLN A 177 -5.78 3.08 -10.01
CA GLN A 177 -6.63 1.89 -10.10
C GLN A 177 -7.90 2.05 -9.26
N ILE A 178 -7.78 2.48 -7.99
CA ILE A 178 -8.93 2.76 -7.12
C ILE A 178 -9.85 3.79 -7.78
N ALA A 179 -9.29 4.90 -8.27
CA ALA A 179 -10.05 5.95 -8.93
C ALA A 179 -10.77 5.45 -10.20
N ALA A 180 -10.11 4.61 -11.00
CA ALA A 180 -10.68 4.02 -12.21
C ALA A 180 -11.86 3.09 -11.88
N ILE A 181 -11.71 2.21 -10.89
CA ILE A 181 -12.78 1.29 -10.45
C ILE A 181 -13.99 2.08 -9.99
N VAL A 182 -13.81 3.05 -9.08
CA VAL A 182 -14.91 3.87 -8.56
C VAL A 182 -15.62 4.63 -9.69
N LYS A 183 -14.86 5.16 -10.66
CA LYS A 183 -15.42 5.85 -11.83
C LYS A 183 -16.28 4.92 -12.68
N GLN A 184 -15.78 3.71 -12.99
CA GLN A 184 -16.52 2.74 -13.79
C GLN A 184 -17.79 2.26 -13.06
N ALA A 185 -17.67 1.90 -11.79
CA ALA A 185 -18.80 1.46 -10.98
C ALA A 185 -19.89 2.54 -10.86
N ARG A 186 -19.49 3.81 -10.66
CA ARG A 186 -20.42 4.95 -10.69
C ARG A 186 -21.13 5.09 -12.04
N ALA A 187 -20.41 4.98 -13.15
CA ALA A 187 -21.01 5.06 -14.48
C ALA A 187 -22.04 3.94 -14.70
N ALA A 188 -21.71 2.71 -14.27
CA ALA A 188 -22.61 1.56 -14.37
C ALA A 188 -23.92 1.77 -13.58
N ARG A 189 -23.86 2.34 -12.37
CA ARG A 189 -25.07 2.62 -11.56
C ARG A 189 -25.97 3.70 -12.15
N VAL A 190 -25.40 4.72 -12.79
CA VAL A 190 -26.17 5.82 -13.40
C VAL A 190 -26.80 5.40 -14.73
N ALA A 191 -26.24 4.37 -15.38
CA ALA A 191 -26.78 3.82 -16.62
C ALA A 191 -28.00 2.90 -16.41
N VAL A 192 -28.35 2.58 -15.16
CA VAL A 192 -29.53 1.80 -14.74
C VAL A 192 -30.68 2.73 -14.40
#